data_AF-A0A9W7Y200-F1
#
_entry.id   AF-A0A9W7Y200-F1
#
_cell.length_a   1.000
_cell.length_b   1.000
_cell.length_c   1.000
_cell.angle_alpha   90.00
_cell.angle_beta   90.00
_cell.angle_gamma   90.00
#
_symmetry.space_group_name_H-M   'P 1'
#
loop_
_entity.id
_entity.type
_entity.pdbx_description
1 polymer ?
#
loop_
_entity_poly.entity_id
_entity_poly.type
_entity_poly.pdbx_seq_one_letter_code
_entity_poly.pdbx_strand_id
1 'polypeptide(L)' 'YENIPNAGNVGFTRDMSQNIIKYTALRDISAGEELCICYGPNVWFDMVSENQQAEGSNGGADDDTPSAQDFLQGIDDFA' A
#
# COMPACT_ATOMS: atom_id res chain seq x y z
N TYR A 1 -3.28 -30.06 1.08
CA TYR A 1 -3.11 -29.36 2.37
C TYR A 1 -1.67 -29.58 2.82
N GLU A 2 -0.73 -28.94 2.14
CA GLU A 2 0.69 -29.03 2.49
C GLU A 2 0.96 -28.22 3.76
N ASN A 3 1.69 -28.82 4.70
CA ASN A 3 2.22 -28.15 5.87
C ASN A 3 3.10 -26.97 5.43
N ILE A 4 2.59 -25.74 5.48
CA ILE A 4 3.44 -24.56 5.32
C ILE A 4 4.37 -24.53 6.54
N PRO A 5 5.70 -24.56 6.38
CA PRO A 5 6.66 -24.62 7.48
C PRO A 5 6.80 -23.26 8.21
N ASN A 6 5.75 -22.43 8.19
CA ASN A 6 5.72 -21.07 8.74
C ASN A 6 5.07 -21.06 10.11
N ALA A 7 5.66 -21.71 11.10
CA ALA A 7 5.43 -21.35 12.49
C ALA A 7 6.45 -20.26 12.86
N GLY A 8 6.18 -19.01 12.48
CA GLY A 8 7.01 -17.86 12.83
C GLY A 8 7.28 -17.81 14.33
N ASN A 9 8.44 -17.29 14.73
CA ASN A 9 8.80 -17.18 16.15
C ASN A 9 8.26 -15.89 16.80
N VAL A 10 7.68 -14.99 16.01
CA VAL A 10 7.05 -13.74 16.47
C VAL A 10 5.60 -13.69 16.00
N GLY A 11 4.69 -13.42 16.93
CA GLY A 11 3.30 -13.04 16.65
C GLY A 11 3.14 -11.53 16.69
N PHE A 12 2.04 -11.01 16.14
CA PHE A 12 1.71 -9.60 16.21
C PHE A 12 0.23 -9.36 16.51
N THR A 13 -0.07 -8.22 17.11
CA THR A 13 -1.44 -7.72 17.31
C THR A 13 -1.48 -6.24 17.00
N ARG A 14 -2.54 -5.78 16.34
CA ARG A 14 -2.74 -4.38 16.02
C ARG A 14 -3.61 -3.72 17.09
N ASP A 15 -3.09 -2.69 17.73
CA ASP A 15 -3.87 -1.82 18.61
C ASP A 15 -4.31 -0.60 17.81
N MET A 16 -5.60 -0.58 17.44
CA MET A 16 -6.19 0.50 16.66
C MET A 16 -6.33 1.79 17.44
N SER A 17 -6.46 1.73 18.77
CA SER A 17 -6.66 2.91 19.62
C SER A 17 -5.39 3.75 19.73
N GLN A 18 -4.24 3.09 19.74
CA GLN A 18 -2.91 3.69 19.80
C GLN A 18 -2.26 3.78 18.40
N ASN A 19 -2.87 3.17 17.39
CA ASN A 19 -2.35 3.02 16.03
C ASN A 19 -0.94 2.40 15.98
N ILE A 20 -0.74 1.32 16.74
CA ILE A 20 0.53 0.59 16.80
C ILE A 20 0.35 -0.89 16.46
N ILE A 21 1.46 -1.55 16.10
CA ILE A 21 1.53 -3.00 15.98
C ILE A 21 2.49 -3.51 17.06
N LYS A 22 1.98 -4.37 17.94
CA LYS A 22 2.75 -5.00 19.01
C LYS A 22 3.24 -6.37 18.54
N TYR A 23 4.55 -6.56 18.53
CA TYR A 23 5.19 -7.84 18.26
C TYR A 23 5.49 -8.57 19.57
N THR A 24 5.33 -9.89 19.59
CA THR A 24 5.55 -10.72 20.80
C THR A 24 6.16 -12.05 20.40
N ALA A 25 7.24 -12.44 21.09
CA ALA A 25 7.87 -13.74 20.91
C ALA A 25 6.89 -14.86 21.30
N LEU A 26 6.72 -15.85 20.43
CA LEU A 26 5.84 -17.00 20.68
C LEU A 26 6.54 -18.14 21.44
N ARG A 27 7.87 -18.05 21.53
CA ARG A 27 8.77 -18.95 22.26
C ARG A 27 10.07 -18.20 22.55
N ASP A 28 10.98 -18.83 23.29
CA ASP A 28 12.33 -18.33 23.46
C ASP A 28 13.05 -18.26 22.10
N ILE A 29 13.78 -17.15 21.90
CA ILE A 29 14.52 -16.84 20.67
C ILE A 29 15.98 -16.64 21.05
N SER A 30 16.87 -17.37 20.38
CA SER A 30 18.30 -17.28 20.65
C SER A 30 18.92 -16.03 20.02
N ALA A 31 20.03 -15.55 20.58
CA ALA A 31 20.75 -14.43 19.99
C ALA A 31 21.23 -14.76 18.57
N GLY A 32 20.95 -13.87 17.62
CA GLY A 32 21.29 -14.05 16.20
C GLY A 32 20.27 -14.85 15.39
N GLU A 33 19.20 -15.34 16.01
CA GLU A 33 18.07 -15.95 15.29
C GLU A 33 17.23 -14.87 14.59
N GLU A 34 16.78 -15.15 13.37
CA GLU A 34 15.92 -14.24 12.60
C GLU A 34 14.51 -14.19 13.17
N LEU A 35 13.92 -12.99 13.24
CA LEU A 35 12.55 -12.80 13.69
C LEU A 35 11.58 -12.94 12.52
N CYS A 36 10.73 -13.96 12.56
CA CYS A 36 9.79 -14.28 11.49
C CYS A 36 8.34 -14.18 11.98
N ILE A 37 7.50 -13.49 11.19
CA ILE A 37 6.05 -13.44 11.39
C ILE A 37 5.33 -14.22 10.31
N CYS A 38 4.18 -14.78 10.66
CA CYS A 38 3.30 -15.40 9.67
C CYS A 38 2.36 -14.34 9.13
N TYR A 39 2.42 -14.08 7.82
CA TYR A 39 1.48 -13.16 7.16
C TYR A 39 0.08 -13.77 7.01
N GLY A 40 -0.04 -15.10 7.04
CA GLY A 40 -1.30 -15.80 6.79
C GLY A 40 -1.58 -16.01 5.29
N PRO A 41 -2.73 -16.62 4.94
CA PRO A 41 -3.00 -17.06 3.57
C PRO A 41 -3.36 -15.93 2.58
N ASN A 42 -3.69 -14.72 3.06
CA ASN A 42 -4.40 -13.71 2.26
C ASN A 42 -3.65 -12.37 2.14
N VAL A 43 -2.32 -12.36 2.19
CA VAL A 43 -1.50 -11.11 2.11
C VAL A 43 -0.67 -11.09 0.82
N TRP A 44 -1.31 -11.39 -0.30
CA TRP A 44 -0.73 -11.17 -1.62
C TRP A 44 -1.66 -10.21 -2.34
N PHE A 45 -1.10 -9.12 -2.84
CA PHE A 45 -1.80 -8.20 -3.72
C PHE A 45 -1.27 -8.44 -5.12
N ASP A 46 -2.17 -8.59 -6.09
CA ASP A 46 -1.76 -8.62 -7.49
C ASP A 46 -1.12 -7.28 -7.84
N MET A 47 0.10 -7.33 -8.37
CA MET A 47 0.70 -6.11 -8.91
C MET A 47 -0.13 -5.66 -10.10
N VAL A 48 -0.75 -4.49 -9.98
CA VAL A 48 -1.34 -3.83 -11.14
C VAL A 48 -0.17 -3.35 -12.01
N SER A 49 0.11 -4.04 -13.11
CA SER A 49 0.97 -3.48 -14.15
C SER A 49 0.23 -2.29 -14.76
N GLU A 50 0.76 -1.08 -14.59
CA GLU A 50 0.27 0.12 -15.26
C GLU A 50 0.48 0.00 -16.79
N ASN A 51 -0.39 -0.74 -17.45
CA ASN A 51 -0.60 -0.56 -18.89
C ASN A 51 -1.65 0.54 -19.04
N GLN A 52 -1.20 1.79 -18.91
CA GLN A 52 -1.96 2.93 -19.43
C GLN A 52 -2.05 2.77 -20.95
N GLN A 53 -3.17 2.22 -21.42
CA GLN A 53 -3.56 2.29 -22.83
C GLN A 53 -3.95 3.75 -23.12
N ALA A 54 -2.99 4.51 -23.64
CA ALA A 54 -3.28 5.74 -24.35
C ALA A 54 -3.64 5.40 -25.81
N GLU A 55 -4.88 5.00 -26.09
CA GLU A 55 -5.45 5.11 -27.44
C GLU A 55 -6.97 5.40 -27.38
N GLY A 56 -7.36 6.56 -27.92
CA GLY A 56 -8.75 6.96 -28.11
C GLY A 56 -8.84 8.34 -28.76
N SER A 57 -9.05 8.36 -30.08
CA SER A 57 -8.98 9.50 -31.00
C SER A 57 -10.07 10.58 -30.81
N ASN A 58 -9.78 11.77 -31.35
CA ASN A 58 -10.67 12.91 -31.61
C ASN A 58 -12.18 12.61 -31.71
N GLY A 59 -12.96 13.33 -30.89
CA GLY A 59 -14.39 13.56 -31.06
C GLY A 59 -14.89 14.48 -29.95
N GLY A 60 -15.05 15.77 -30.24
CA GLY A 60 -15.39 16.80 -29.25
C GLY A 60 -16.81 16.68 -28.69
N ALA A 61 -16.95 17.04 -27.42
CA ALA A 61 -18.13 17.66 -26.81
C ALA A 61 -17.71 18.17 -25.41
N ASP A 62 -17.46 19.48 -25.36
CA ASP A 62 -17.76 20.41 -24.25
C ASP A 62 -17.85 19.77 -22.86
N ASP A 63 -16.70 19.61 -22.21
CA ASP A 63 -16.60 19.30 -20.79
C ASP A 63 -15.87 20.46 -20.11
N ASP A 64 -16.61 21.24 -19.31
CA ASP A 64 -16.19 22.40 -18.51
C ASP A 64 -15.27 21.98 -17.35
N THR A 65 -14.30 21.12 -17.63
CA THR A 65 -13.29 20.69 -16.66
C THR A 65 -12.16 21.71 -16.73
N PRO A 66 -11.97 22.56 -15.70
CA PRO A 66 -10.91 23.55 -15.70
C PRO A 66 -9.57 22.83 -15.79
N SER A 67 -8.78 23.22 -16.79
CA SER A 67 -7.50 22.59 -17.05
C SER A 67 -6.50 23.02 -15.99
N ALA A 68 -5.44 22.25 -15.78
CA ALA A 68 -4.36 22.60 -14.85
C ALA A 68 -3.72 23.99 -15.15
N GLN A 69 -3.93 24.50 -16.36
CA GLN A 69 -3.46 25.81 -16.82
C GLN A 69 -4.28 26.96 -16.18
N ASP A 70 -5.55 26.73 -15.85
CA ASP A 70 -6.44 27.72 -15.24
C ASP A 70 -6.09 27.97 -13.76
N PHE A 71 -5.51 26.97 -13.08
CA PHE A 71 -5.06 27.11 -11.69
C PHE A 71 -3.78 27.95 -11.53
N LEU A 72 -2.98 28.09 -12.60
CA LEU A 72 -1.71 28.80 -12.56
C LEU A 72 -1.83 30.28 -12.90
N GLN A 73 -2.97 30.73 -13.43
CA GLN A 73 -3.23 32.15 -13.70
C GLN A 73 -3.60 32.97 -12.45
N GLY A 74 -3.90 32.32 -11.31
CA GLY A 74 -4.29 33.00 -10.07
C GLY A 74 -3.15 33.28 -9.08
N ILE A 75 -1.90 32.95 -9.40
CA ILE A 75 -0.76 33.11 -8.47
C ILE A 75 -0.04 34.46 -8.63
N ASP A 76 -0.26 35.19 -9.74
CA ASP A 76 0.51 36.41 -10.03
C ASP A 76 -0.13 37.71 -9.50
N ASP A 77 -1.29 37.68 -8.84
CA ASP A 77 -2.00 38.88 -8.33
C ASP A 77 -1.59 39.28 -6.88
N PHE A 78 -0.48 38.77 -6.35
CA PHE A 78 0.04 39.17 -5.02
C PHE A 78 1.47 39.75 -5.07
N ALA A 79 1.71 40.69 -5.98
CA ALA A 79 2.88 41.58 -5.97
C ALA A 79 2.53 42.99 -6.43
#